data_AF-A0A7K0USV1-F1
#
_entry.id   AF-A0A7K0USV1-F1
#
_cell.length_a   1.000
_cell.length_b   1.000
_cell.length_c   1.000
_cell.angle_alpha   90.00
_cell.angle_beta   90.00
_cell.angle_gamma   90.00
#
_symmetry.space_group_name_H-M   'P 1'
#
loop_
_entity.id
_entity.type
_entity.pdbx_description
1 polymer ?
#
loop_
_entity_poly.entity_id
_entity_poly.type
_entity_poly.pdbx_seq_one_letter_code
_entity_poly.pdbx_strand_id
1 'polypeptide(L)'
;MSSDFEQLFGYINVVDNSNKVKKVADELLVMSCWTQEFCATIVRATQAIDSFSAADGDPVPGNEISLAMISPRLFENVQNDFGARLWPQLQEHWSLIDYHGIQDVFVIKYEVG
;
A
#
# COMPACT_ATOMS: atom_id res chain seq x y z
N MET A 1 19.44 6.93 8.02
CA MET A 1 18.74 6.59 6.78
C MET A 1 18.80 5.08 6.66
N SER A 2 17.65 4.42 6.61
CA SER A 2 17.59 2.97 6.40
C SER A 2 17.73 2.70 4.90
N SER A 3 18.38 1.59 4.55
CA SER A 3 18.51 1.18 3.15
C SER A 3 17.18 0.68 2.57
N ASP A 4 17.06 0.70 1.23
CA ASP A 4 15.90 0.14 0.51
C ASP A 4 15.62 -1.32 0.93
N PHE A 5 16.66 -2.12 1.17
CA PHE A 5 16.52 -3.50 1.65
C PHE A 5 15.91 -3.58 3.05
N GLU A 6 16.39 -2.77 4.00
CA GLU A 6 15.86 -2.72 5.36
C GLU A 6 14.40 -2.26 5.38
N GLN A 7 14.03 -1.35 4.48
CA GLN A 7 12.66 -0.88 4.35
C GLN A 7 11.75 -1.93 3.70
N LEU A 8 12.15 -2.52 2.57
CA LEU A 8 11.31 -3.46 1.81
C LEU A 8 11.13 -4.80 2.54
N PHE A 9 12.21 -5.36 3.07
CA PHE A 9 12.20 -6.70 3.67
C PHE A 9 12.07 -6.68 5.19
N GLY A 10 12.60 -5.62 5.82
CA GLY A 10 12.51 -5.41 7.27
C GLY A 10 11.30 -4.60 7.71
N TYR A 11 10.64 -3.86 6.81
CA TYR A 11 9.54 -2.93 7.14
C TYR A 11 9.94 -1.92 8.23
N ILE A 12 11.21 -1.49 8.22
CA ILE A 12 11.81 -0.65 9.26
C ILE A 12 11.59 0.83 8.92
N ASN A 13 11.04 1.60 9.87
CA ASN A 13 10.82 3.06 9.75
C ASN A 13 9.97 3.47 8.53
N VAL A 14 9.05 2.60 8.11
CA VAL A 14 8.23 2.81 6.91
C VAL A 14 6.85 3.40 7.18
N VAL A 15 6.36 3.31 8.42
CA VAL A 15 5.02 3.79 8.80
C VAL A 15 5.04 5.28 9.09
N ASP A 16 4.10 6.01 8.47
CA ASP A 16 3.84 7.41 8.81
C ASP A 16 2.59 7.51 9.71
N ASN A 17 2.77 8.06 10.91
CA ASN A 17 1.69 8.29 11.89
C ASN A 17 1.36 9.78 12.06
N SER A 18 1.84 10.65 11.18
CA SER A 18 1.65 12.10 11.30
C SER A 18 0.19 12.54 11.24
N ASN A 19 -0.63 11.88 10.40
CA ASN A 19 -2.07 12.15 10.30
C ASN A 19 -2.91 10.95 10.72
N LYS A 20 -3.76 11.14 11.73
CA LYS A 20 -4.81 10.19 12.10
C LYS A 20 -5.94 10.18 11.06
N VAL A 21 -6.79 9.16 11.11
CA VAL A 21 -8.00 9.07 10.26
C VAL A 21 -8.87 10.32 10.41
N LYS A 22 -9.24 10.89 9.27
CA LYS A 22 -10.11 12.05 9.15
C LYS A 22 -11.14 11.83 8.05
N LYS A 23 -12.40 12.18 8.31
CA LYS A 23 -13.45 12.26 7.29
C LYS A 23 -13.24 13.47 6.37
N VAL A 24 -13.23 13.25 5.06
CA VAL A 24 -13.12 14.29 4.03
C VAL A 24 -14.38 14.45 3.18
N ALA A 25 -15.21 13.40 3.10
CA ALA A 25 -16.56 13.42 2.54
C ALA A 25 -17.38 12.28 3.17
N ASP A 26 -18.66 12.17 2.82
CA ASP A 26 -19.47 11.00 3.21
C ASP A 26 -18.84 9.71 2.70
N GLU A 27 -18.70 8.72 3.58
CA GLU A 27 -18.03 7.45 3.31
C GLU A 27 -16.57 7.55 2.79
N LEU A 28 -15.91 8.70 2.98
CA LEU A 28 -14.53 8.93 2.50
C LEU A 28 -13.62 9.40 3.65
N LEU A 29 -12.60 8.59 3.94
CA LEU A 29 -11.61 8.81 4.99
C LEU A 29 -10.21 9.00 4.39
N VAL A 30 -9.37 9.79 5.06
CA VAL A 30 -7.95 9.97 4.72
C VAL A 30 -7.09 9.83 5.97
N MET A 31 -5.89 9.27 5.81
CA MET A 31 -4.87 9.18 6.86
C MET A 31 -3.46 9.04 6.27
N SER A 32 -2.45 9.15 7.13
CA SER A 32 -1.08 8.76 6.77
C SER A 32 -0.91 7.23 6.84
N CYS A 33 -0.20 6.68 5.85
CA CYS A 33 0.10 5.24 5.80
C CYS A 33 1.60 4.97 5.84
N TRP A 34 2.33 5.52 4.88
CA TRP A 34 3.76 5.29 4.68
C TRP A 34 4.54 6.58 4.64
N THR A 35 5.82 6.52 5.03
CA THR A 35 6.74 7.65 4.91
C THR A 35 7.03 7.95 3.44
N GLN A 36 7.34 9.21 3.14
CA GLN A 36 7.73 9.62 1.78
C GLN A 36 8.94 8.81 1.27
N GLU A 37 9.89 8.51 2.15
CA GLU A 37 11.06 7.71 1.84
C GLU A 37 10.66 6.29 1.40
N PHE A 38 9.76 5.64 2.14
CA PHE A 38 9.29 4.30 1.79
C PHE A 38 8.48 4.29 0.49
N CYS A 39 7.62 5.29 0.27
CA CYS A 39 6.92 5.43 -1.01
C CYS A 39 7.90 5.51 -2.19
N ALA A 40 8.99 6.29 -2.04
CA ALA A 40 10.01 6.38 -3.07
C ALA A 40 10.76 5.04 -3.28
N THR A 41 11.00 4.29 -2.20
CA THR A 41 11.59 2.95 -2.24
C THR A 41 10.72 1.95 -3.00
N ILE A 42 9.41 1.94 -2.74
CA ILE A 42 8.44 1.10 -3.47
C ILE A 42 8.43 1.44 -4.97
N VAL A 43 8.47 2.73 -5.32
CA VAL A 43 8.54 3.16 -6.72
C VAL A 43 9.83 2.68 -7.39
N ARG A 44 10.99 2.80 -6.74
CA ARG A 44 12.25 2.27 -7.28
C ARG A 44 12.22 0.76 -7.45
N ALA A 45 11.68 0.03 -6.47
CA ALA A 45 11.59 -1.42 -6.50
C ALA A 45 10.71 -1.91 -7.67
N THR A 46 9.56 -1.27 -7.90
CA THR A 46 8.66 -1.63 -9.00
C THR A 46 9.26 -1.30 -10.36
N GLN A 47 9.96 -0.18 -10.51
CA GLN A 47 10.70 0.15 -11.74
C GLN A 47 11.80 -0.85 -12.07
N ALA A 48 12.46 -1.45 -11.07
CA ALA A 48 13.51 -2.44 -11.27
C ALA A 48 13.00 -3.80 -11.78
N ILE A 49 11.71 -4.11 -11.57
CA ILE A 49 11.08 -5.35 -12.04
C ILE A 49 10.67 -5.26 -13.52
N ASP A 50 10.46 -4.04 -14.03
CA ASP A 50 10.11 -3.73 -15.43
C ASP A 50 9.02 -4.64 -16.03
N SER A 51 8.06 -5.05 -15.19
CA SER A 51 6.98 -5.97 -15.56
C SER A 51 5.60 -5.32 -15.40
N PHE A 52 5.54 -4.00 -15.59
CA PHE A 52 4.29 -3.26 -15.61
C PHE A 52 3.49 -3.69 -16.84
N SER A 53 2.40 -4.42 -16.62
CA SER A 53 1.47 -4.85 -17.66
C SER A 53 0.04 -4.57 -17.25
N ALA A 54 -0.82 -4.30 -18.23
CA ALA A 54 -2.26 -4.25 -18.02
C ALA A 54 -2.77 -5.64 -17.62
N ALA A 55 -3.72 -5.69 -16.68
CA ALA A 55 -4.43 -6.94 -16.41
C ALA A 55 -5.31 -7.31 -17.62
N ASP A 56 -5.36 -8.60 -17.95
CA ASP A 56 -6.17 -9.10 -19.08
C ASP A 56 -7.65 -8.73 -18.88
N GLY A 57 -8.18 -7.87 -19.77
CA GLY A 57 -9.56 -7.42 -19.73
C GLY A 57 -9.82 -6.18 -18.87
N ASP A 58 -8.78 -5.51 -18.35
CA ASP A 58 -8.94 -4.24 -17.63
C ASP A 58 -9.40 -3.13 -18.61
N PRO A 59 -10.58 -2.52 -18.39
CA PRO A 59 -11.05 -1.41 -19.23
C PRO A 59 -10.25 -0.12 -19.00
N VAL A 60 -9.39 -0.06 -17.98
CA VAL A 60 -8.60 1.10 -17.59
C VAL A 60 -7.12 0.87 -17.96
N PRO A 61 -6.39 1.88 -18.48
CA PRO A 61 -5.00 1.73 -18.92
C PRO A 61 -3.98 1.66 -17.77
N GLY A 62 -4.34 1.02 -16.66
CA GLY A 62 -3.43 0.84 -15.53
C GLY A 62 -2.46 -0.31 -15.80
N ASN A 63 -1.16 -0.03 -15.80
CA ASN A 63 -0.16 -1.10 -15.69
C ASN A 63 0.16 -1.31 -14.22
N GLU A 64 0.03 -2.54 -13.74
CA GLU A 64 0.07 -2.84 -12.31
C GLU A 64 1.19 -3.82 -11.96
N ILE A 65 1.76 -3.66 -10.75
CA ILE A 65 2.67 -4.63 -10.15
C ILE A 65 2.22 -4.89 -8.71
N SER A 66 1.82 -6.13 -8.42
CA SER A 66 1.56 -6.57 -7.04
C SER A 66 2.85 -6.55 -6.21
N LEU A 67 2.75 -6.04 -4.98
CA LEU A 67 3.85 -6.06 -4.01
C LEU A 67 4.28 -7.49 -3.66
N ALA A 68 3.38 -8.48 -3.80
CA ALA A 68 3.73 -9.88 -3.62
C ALA A 68 4.76 -10.37 -4.67
N MET A 69 4.77 -9.78 -5.89
CA MET A 69 5.79 -10.06 -6.90
C MET A 69 7.14 -9.45 -6.56
N ILE A 70 7.16 -8.33 -5.83
CA ILE A 70 8.40 -7.74 -5.28
C ILE A 70 8.94 -8.65 -4.17
N SER A 71 8.08 -8.98 -3.20
CA SER A 71 8.40 -9.90 -2.11
C SER A 71 7.14 -10.35 -1.37
N PRO A 72 6.93 -11.67 -1.17
CA PRO A 72 5.86 -12.16 -0.29
C PRO A 72 5.97 -11.62 1.13
N ARG A 73 7.20 -11.37 1.61
CA ARG A 73 7.45 -10.82 2.95
C ARG A 73 6.99 -9.37 3.07
N LEU A 74 7.19 -8.58 2.01
CA LEU A 74 6.69 -7.21 1.96
C LEU A 74 5.16 -7.19 2.06
N PHE A 75 4.48 -8.03 1.28
CA PHE A 75 3.03 -8.17 1.34
C PHE A 75 2.54 -8.55 2.75
N GLU A 76 3.16 -9.57 3.37
CA GLU A 76 2.83 -10.00 4.73
C GLU A 76 3.00 -8.87 5.75
N ASN A 77 4.09 -8.11 5.66
CA ASN A 77 4.35 -6.98 6.55
C ASN A 77 3.28 -5.89 6.40
N VAL A 78 2.85 -5.57 5.17
CA VAL A 78 1.76 -4.60 4.94
C VAL A 78 0.44 -5.11 5.49
N GLN A 79 0.09 -6.38 5.26
CA GLN A 79 -1.12 -6.98 5.81
C GLN A 79 -1.15 -6.94 7.34
N ASN A 80 -0.02 -7.24 7.99
CA ASN A 80 0.09 -7.19 9.44
C ASN A 80 -0.03 -5.77 9.99
N ASP A 81 0.66 -4.79 9.37
CA ASP A 81 0.58 -3.38 9.76
C ASP A 81 -0.85 -2.85 9.61
N PHE A 82 -1.47 -3.04 8.44
CA PHE A 82 -2.82 -2.51 8.19
C PHE A 82 -3.86 -3.21 9.06
N GLY A 83 -3.74 -4.53 9.27
CA GLY A 83 -4.60 -5.26 10.20
C GLY A 83 -4.48 -4.79 11.65
N ALA A 84 -3.28 -4.39 12.09
CA ALA A 84 -3.07 -3.92 13.45
C ALA A 84 -3.42 -2.43 13.64
N ARG A 85 -3.16 -1.59 12.64
CA ARG A 85 -3.20 -0.13 12.74
C ARG A 85 -4.39 0.49 12.03
N LEU A 86 -4.65 0.12 10.78
CA LEU A 86 -5.71 0.70 9.96
C LEU A 86 -7.07 0.19 10.41
N TRP A 87 -7.19 -1.14 10.55
CA TRP A 87 -8.47 -1.80 10.80
C TRP A 87 -9.24 -1.26 12.02
N PRO A 88 -8.65 -1.14 13.23
CA PRO A 88 -9.38 -0.63 14.39
C PRO A 88 -9.96 0.78 14.17
N GLN A 89 -9.26 1.64 13.42
CA GLN A 89 -9.70 3.01 13.14
C GLN A 89 -10.86 3.05 12.13
N LEU A 90 -10.94 2.08 11.21
CA LEU A 90 -12.07 1.96 10.29
C LEU A 90 -13.33 1.50 11.03
N GLN A 91 -13.18 0.57 11.99
CA GLN A 91 -14.31 0.07 12.78
C GLN A 91 -14.93 1.15 13.68
N GLU A 92 -14.16 2.14 14.11
CA GLU A 92 -14.69 3.32 14.82
C GLU A 92 -15.65 4.16 13.96
N HIS A 93 -15.46 4.18 12.63
CA HIS A 93 -16.30 4.92 11.69
C HIS A 93 -17.45 4.09 11.15
N TRP A 94 -17.20 2.80 10.90
CA TRP A 94 -18.16 1.85 10.38
C TRP A 94 -18.27 0.66 11.33
N SER A 95 -19.29 0.67 12.20
CA SER A 95 -19.40 -0.34 13.26
C SER A 95 -19.80 -1.74 12.78
N LEU A 96 -20.32 -1.86 11.55
CA LEU A 96 -20.87 -3.11 11.01
C LEU A 96 -19.93 -3.82 10.03
N ILE A 97 -18.75 -3.27 9.75
CA ILE A 97 -17.76 -3.96 8.90
C ILE A 97 -16.95 -4.95 9.73
N ASP A 98 -16.33 -5.91 9.04
CA ASP A 98 -15.37 -6.88 9.59
C ASP A 98 -14.13 -6.94 8.69
N TYR A 99 -13.00 -7.41 9.23
CA TYR A 99 -11.73 -7.49 8.50
C TYR A 99 -11.34 -8.93 8.20
N HIS A 100 -11.15 -9.23 6.91
CA HIS A 100 -10.83 -10.57 6.40
C HIS A 100 -9.43 -10.65 5.77
N GLY A 101 -8.55 -9.69 6.06
CA GLY A 101 -7.21 -9.60 5.46
C GLY A 101 -7.16 -8.72 4.23
N ILE A 102 -5.98 -8.60 3.63
CA ILE A 102 -5.77 -7.88 2.39
C ILE A 102 -5.85 -8.86 1.23
N GLN A 103 -6.66 -8.54 0.22
CA GLN A 103 -6.73 -9.34 -1.00
C GLN A 103 -5.49 -9.14 -1.88
N ASP A 104 -5.11 -7.89 -2.14
CA ASP A 104 -3.89 -7.53 -2.88
C ASP A 104 -3.39 -6.14 -2.47
N VAL A 105 -2.11 -5.88 -2.73
CA VAL A 105 -1.50 -4.55 -2.67
C VAL A 105 -0.66 -4.40 -3.92
N PHE A 106 -0.92 -3.37 -4.71
CA PHE A 106 -0.25 -3.18 -5.98
C PHE A 106 0.07 -1.72 -6.22
N VAL A 107 1.05 -1.48 -7.09
CA VAL A 107 1.40 -0.16 -7.60
C VAL A 107 0.86 -0.07 -9.02
N ILE A 108 0.02 0.93 -9.26
CA ILE A 108 -0.44 1.29 -10.60
C ILE A 108 0.44 2.43 -11.11
N LYS A 109 0.97 2.27 -12.32
CA LYS A 109 1.66 3.34 -13.04
C LYS A 109 0.73 3.91 -14.11
N TYR A 110 0.47 5.22 -14.02
CA TYR A 110 -0.23 5.96 -15.05
C TYR A 110 0.78 6.69 -15.93
N GLU A 111 0.69 6.52 -17.24
CA GLU A 111 1.44 7.29 -18.22
C GLU A 111 0.47 8.09 -19.08
N VAL A 112 0.83 9.35 -19.37
CA VAL A 112 0.11 10.14 -20.36
C VAL A 112 0.58 9.63 -21.72
N GLY A 113 -0.37 9.10 -22.52
CA GLY A 113 -0.12 8.69 -23.90
C GLY A 113 0.21 9.84 -24.83
#